data_AF-A0A392RWI3-F1
#
_entry.id   AF-A0A392RWI3-F1
#
_cell.length_a   1.000
_cell.length_b   1.000
_cell.length_c   1.000
_cell.angle_alpha   90.00
_cell.angle_beta   90.00
_cell.angle_gamma   90.00
#
_symmetry.space_group_name_H-M   'P 1'
#
loop_
_entity.id
_entity.type
_entity.pdbx_description
1 polymer ?
#
loop_
_entity_poly.entity_id
_entity_poly.type
_entity_poly.pdbx_seq_one_letter_code
_entity_poly.pdbx_strand_id
1 'polypeptide(L)'
;MKLLKGVLKTWNKEVYGDMDAKIEELTNAIEALELKSESVGLGAVELAIRKKKFEDLWVLLKSKDRMEFQKSRSRWLTEGDANTSYFHACVKGRKRSNSIVALKKG
;
A
#
# COMPACT_ATOMS: atom_id res chain seq x y z
N MET A 1 -11.72 -19.88 19.69
CA MET A 1 -11.48 -19.05 18.47
C MET A 1 -10.92 -17.64 18.73
N LYS A 2 -11.13 -16.99 19.90
CA LYS A 2 -10.61 -15.61 20.14
C LYS A 2 -9.09 -15.52 20.28
N LEU A 3 -8.44 -16.52 20.88
CA LEU A 3 -6.97 -16.56 21.06
C LEU A 3 -6.22 -16.65 19.73
N LEU A 4 -6.66 -17.53 18.82
CA LEU A 4 -6.04 -17.71 17.51
C LEU A 4 -6.05 -16.43 16.67
N LYS A 5 -7.12 -15.64 16.78
CA LYS A 5 -7.28 -14.36 16.07
C LYS A 5 -6.30 -13.29 16.55
N GLY A 6 -5.98 -13.26 17.85
CA GLY A 6 -4.98 -12.37 18.42
C GLY A 6 -3.57 -12.74 17.95
N VAL A 7 -3.23 -14.02 18.03
CA VAL A 7 -1.93 -14.54 17.56
C VAL A 7 -1.74 -14.27 16.06
N LEU A 8 -2.77 -14.48 15.24
CA LEU A 8 -2.68 -14.21 13.80
C LEU A 8 -2.53 -12.71 13.49
N LYS A 9 -3.10 -11.83 14.32
CA LYS A 9 -2.97 -10.38 14.17
C LYS A 9 -1.57 -9.91 14.57
N THR A 10 -1.01 -10.46 15.65
CA THR A 10 0.37 -10.22 16.06
C THR A 10 1.34 -10.73 14.99
N TRP A 11 1.18 -11.96 14.53
CA TRP A 11 1.98 -12.54 13.45
C TRP A 11 1.89 -11.72 12.16
N ASN A 12 0.69 -11.26 11.79
CA ASN A 12 0.51 -10.38 10.63
C ASN A 12 1.25 -9.05 10.81
N LYS A 13 1.21 -8.45 12.01
CA LYS A 13 1.96 -7.23 12.30
C LYS A 13 3.48 -7.46 12.32
N GLU A 14 3.95 -8.58 12.86
CA GLU A 14 5.37 -8.91 12.89
C GLU A 14 5.92 -9.24 11.50
N VAL A 15 5.12 -9.89 10.64
CA VAL A 15 5.56 -10.34 9.31
C VAL A 15 5.27 -9.34 8.20
N TYR A 16 4.10 -8.68 8.21
CA TYR A 16 3.70 -7.70 7.19
C TYR A 16 3.86 -6.26 7.66
N GLY A 17 3.69 -5.99 8.96
CA GLY A 17 3.98 -4.68 9.51
C GLY A 17 5.45 -4.32 9.38
N ASP A 18 6.36 -5.30 9.36
CA ASP A 18 7.77 -5.07 9.01
C ASP A 18 7.94 -4.58 7.55
N MET A 19 7.16 -5.14 6.61
CA MET A 19 7.20 -4.70 5.21
C MET A 19 6.65 -3.28 5.04
N ASP A 20 5.54 -2.96 5.70
CA ASP A 20 4.96 -1.62 5.66
C ASP A 20 5.87 -0.59 6.35
N ALA A 21 6.45 -0.93 7.50
CA ALA A 21 7.43 -0.10 8.19
C ALA A 21 8.69 0.13 7.35
N LYS A 22 9.16 -0.89 6.63
CA LYS A 22 10.33 -0.78 5.75
C LYS A 22 10.05 0.06 4.51
N ILE A 23 8.84 0.00 3.96
CA ILE A 23 8.38 0.90 2.89
C ILE A 23 8.37 2.34 3.40
N GLU A 24 7.83 2.60 4.59
CA GLU A 24 7.81 3.91 5.22
C GLU A 24 9.23 4.44 5.48
N GLU A 25 10.12 3.61 6.04
CA GLU A 25 11.52 3.95 6.27
C GLU A 25 12.25 4.33 4.97
N LEU A 26 12.10 3.52 3.91
CA LEU A 26 12.71 3.80 2.61
C LEU A 26 12.15 5.08 1.99
N THR A 27 10.86 5.32 2.12
CA THR A 27 10.19 6.53 1.61
C THR A 27 10.74 7.77 2.30
N ASN A 28 10.77 7.77 3.64
CA ASN A 28 11.34 8.86 4.44
C ASN A 28 12.82 9.10 4.12
N ALA A 29 13.60 8.03 3.93
CA ALA A 29 15.01 8.15 3.57
C ALA A 29 15.23 8.72 2.16
N ILE A 30 14.34 8.42 1.22
CA ILE A 30 14.36 9.01 -0.12
C ILE A 30 13.96 10.48 -0.05
N GLU A 31 12.90 10.83 0.67
CA GLU A 31 12.46 12.22 0.86
C GLU A 31 13.56 13.08 1.48
N ALA A 32 14.28 12.57 2.48
CA ALA A 32 15.42 13.27 3.06
C ALA A 32 16.55 13.54 2.04
N LEU A 33 16.78 12.61 1.10
CA LEU A 33 17.76 12.79 0.02
C LEU A 33 17.27 13.78 -1.05
N GLU A 34 15.97 13.80 -1.36
CA GLU A 34 15.38 14.79 -2.27
C GLU A 34 15.47 16.21 -1.69
N LEU A 35 15.12 16.39 -0.42
CA LEU A 35 15.26 17.68 0.28
C LEU A 35 16.73 18.17 0.31
N LYS A 36 17.68 17.23 0.49
CA LYS A 36 19.10 17.55 0.39
C LYS A 36 19.51 17.93 -1.03
N SER A 37 18.97 17.23 -2.03
CA SER A 37 19.20 17.52 -3.45
C SER A 37 18.72 18.92 -3.84
N GLU A 38 17.58 19.37 -3.32
CA GLU A 38 17.02 20.70 -3.59
C GLU A 38 17.84 21.83 -2.94
N SER A 39 18.43 21.57 -1.78
CA SER A 39 19.17 22.59 -1.02
C SER A 39 20.64 22.72 -1.43
N VAL A 40 21.37 21.61 -1.47
CA VAL A 40 22.85 21.61 -1.65
C VAL A 40 23.27 20.78 -2.87
N GLY A 41 22.35 19.99 -3.43
CA GLY A 41 22.66 18.97 -4.44
C GLY A 41 23.16 17.67 -3.82
N LEU A 42 23.27 16.63 -4.64
CA LEU A 42 23.74 15.30 -4.23
C LEU A 42 25.09 14.97 -4.89
N GLY A 43 25.99 14.39 -4.10
CA GLY A 43 27.22 13.80 -4.62
C GLY A 43 26.98 12.48 -5.35
N ALA A 44 27.98 12.00 -6.12
CA ALA A 44 27.87 10.75 -6.88
C ALA A 44 27.52 9.52 -6.01
N VAL A 45 28.07 9.46 -4.80
CA VAL A 45 27.77 8.39 -3.83
C VAL A 45 26.32 8.45 -3.35
N GLU A 46 25.81 9.64 -3.09
CA GLU A 46 24.44 9.85 -2.60
C GLU A 46 23.41 9.57 -3.70
N LEU A 47 23.73 9.91 -4.95
CA LEU A 47 22.94 9.52 -6.11
C LEU A 47 22.85 8.00 -6.27
N ALA A 48 23.96 7.27 -6.05
CA ALA A 48 23.96 5.81 -6.06
C ALA A 48 23.12 5.23 -4.91
N ILE A 49 23.22 5.80 -3.71
CA ILE A 49 22.40 5.41 -2.56
C ILE A 49 20.92 5.64 -2.84
N ARG A 50 20.56 6.81 -3.37
CA ARG A 50 19.19 7.16 -3.74
C ARG A 50 18.63 6.15 -4.74
N LYS A 51 19.38 5.86 -5.81
CA LYS A 51 18.97 4.88 -6.82
C LYS A 51 18.70 3.51 -6.20
N LYS A 52 19.62 3.02 -5.35
CA LYS A 52 19.45 1.74 -4.65
C LYS A 52 18.21 1.72 -3.75
N LYS A 53 17.96 2.81 -3.00
CA LYS A 53 16.76 2.92 -2.15
C LYS A 53 15.47 2.86 -2.96
N PHE A 54 15.42 3.50 -4.13
CA PHE A 54 14.28 3.40 -5.05
C PHE A 54 14.09 1.98 -5.59
N GLU A 55 15.17 1.29 -5.96
CA GLU A 55 15.11 -0.10 -6.40
C GLU A 55 14.56 -1.02 -5.29
N ASP A 56 15.07 -0.88 -4.06
CA ASP A 56 14.60 -1.63 -2.90
C ASP A 56 13.11 -1.36 -2.60
N LEU A 57 12.70 -0.09 -2.65
CA LEU A 57 11.31 0.33 -2.46
C LEU A 57 10.41 -0.30 -3.53
N TRP A 58 10.82 -0.27 -4.80
CA TRP A 58 10.04 -0.84 -5.90
C TRP A 58 9.84 -2.35 -5.74
N VAL A 59 10.88 -3.07 -5.34
CA VAL A 59 10.80 -4.52 -5.07
C VAL A 59 9.80 -4.81 -3.95
N LEU A 60 9.83 -4.04 -2.85
CA LEU A 60 8.92 -4.21 -1.73
C LEU A 60 7.46 -3.92 -2.12
N LEU A 61 7.21 -2.81 -2.83
CA LEU A 61 5.87 -2.48 -3.32
C LEU A 61 5.32 -3.58 -4.23
N LYS A 62 6.14 -4.10 -5.14
CA LYS A 62 5.74 -5.20 -6.03
C LYS A 62 5.43 -6.49 -5.26
N SER A 63 6.18 -6.77 -4.20
CA SER A 63 5.91 -7.91 -3.31
C SER A 63 4.58 -7.75 -2.58
N LYS A 64 4.33 -6.55 -2.04
CA LYS A 64 3.08 -6.19 -1.36
C LYS A 64 1.87 -6.33 -2.30
N ASP A 65 1.96 -5.84 -3.53
CA ASP A 65 0.89 -5.95 -4.53
C ASP A 65 0.55 -7.40 -4.85
N ARG A 66 1.57 -8.24 -5.07
CA ARG A 66 1.39 -9.68 -5.34
C ARG A 66 0.68 -10.37 -4.19
N MET A 67 1.05 -10.01 -2.97
CA MET A 67 0.47 -10.58 -1.77
C MET A 67 -0.99 -10.15 -1.58
N GLU A 68 -1.30 -8.88 -1.81
CA GLU A 68 -2.67 -8.38 -1.73
C GLU A 68 -3.55 -9.05 -2.80
N PHE A 69 -3.00 -9.25 -4.00
CA PHE A 69 -3.66 -10.02 -5.06
C PHE A 69 -3.95 -11.45 -4.62
N GLN A 70 -2.98 -12.15 -4.00
CA GLN A 70 -3.18 -13.50 -3.47
C GLN A 70 -4.24 -13.54 -2.37
N LYS A 71 -4.23 -12.58 -1.43
CA LYS A 71 -5.23 -12.47 -0.35
C LYS A 71 -6.63 -12.26 -0.93
N SER A 72 -6.78 -11.35 -1.88
CA SER A 72 -8.04 -11.10 -2.57
C SER A 72 -8.56 -12.35 -3.27
N ARG A 73 -7.71 -13.06 -4.00
CA ARG A 73 -8.06 -14.31 -4.68
C ARG A 73 -8.43 -15.44 -3.71
N SER A 74 -7.70 -15.58 -2.61
CA SER A 74 -8.02 -16.55 -1.55
C SER A 74 -9.37 -16.25 -0.93
N ARG A 75 -9.65 -14.97 -0.68
CA ARG A 75 -10.94 -14.52 -0.14
C ARG A 75 -12.07 -14.79 -1.13
N TRP A 76 -11.87 -14.49 -2.41
CA TRP A 76 -12.83 -14.82 -3.47
C TRP A 76 -13.13 -16.33 -3.53
N LEU A 77 -12.10 -17.19 -3.49
CA LEU A 77 -12.29 -18.64 -3.48
C LEU A 77 -13.06 -19.13 -2.25
N THR A 78 -12.86 -18.48 -1.09
CA THR A 78 -13.53 -18.85 0.16
C THR A 78 -14.98 -18.37 0.19
N GLU A 79 -15.27 -17.18 -0.32
CA GLU A 79 -16.60 -16.56 -0.27
C GLU A 79 -17.47 -16.90 -1.50
N GLY A 80 -16.87 -17.26 -2.64
CA GLY A 80 -17.58 -17.60 -3.88
C GLY A 80 -18.58 -16.52 -4.32
N ASP A 81 -19.73 -16.96 -4.85
CA ASP A 81 -20.83 -16.08 -5.25
C ASP A 81 -21.49 -15.34 -4.04
N ALA A 82 -21.20 -15.78 -2.82
CA ALA A 82 -21.66 -15.11 -1.60
C ALA A 82 -20.81 -13.87 -1.23
N ASN A 83 -19.81 -13.49 -2.02
CA ASN A 83 -19.07 -12.23 -1.83
C ASN A 83 -19.89 -10.99 -2.25
N THR A 84 -21.11 -10.90 -1.75
CA THR A 84 -22.02 -9.76 -1.95
C THR A 84 -21.42 -8.47 -1.38
N SER A 85 -20.57 -8.57 -0.36
CA SER A 85 -19.88 -7.45 0.27
C SER A 85 -19.02 -6.65 -0.72
N TYR A 86 -18.28 -7.33 -1.59
CA TYR A 86 -17.46 -6.71 -2.63
C TYR A 86 -18.32 -6.00 -3.67
N PHE A 87 -19.35 -6.67 -4.19
CA PHE A 87 -20.26 -6.09 -5.18
C PHE A 87 -20.98 -4.85 -4.63
N HIS A 88 -21.48 -4.92 -3.40
CA HIS A 88 -22.11 -3.77 -2.74
C HIS A 88 -21.12 -2.62 -2.50
N ALA A 89 -19.85 -2.91 -2.18
CA ALA A 89 -18.81 -1.89 -2.08
C ALA A 89 -18.53 -1.20 -3.43
N CYS A 90 -18.40 -1.97 -4.52
CA CYS A 90 -18.26 -1.43 -5.87
C CYS A 90 -19.46 -0.54 -6.28
N VAL A 91 -20.69 -1.00 -6.00
CA VAL A 91 -21.91 -0.23 -6.28
C VAL A 91 -21.93 1.08 -5.47
N LYS A 92 -21.59 1.05 -4.19
CA LYS A 92 -21.47 2.27 -3.36
C LYS A 92 -20.42 3.23 -3.90
N GLY A 93 -19.27 2.72 -4.34
CA GLY A 93 -18.22 3.52 -4.97
C GLY A 93 -18.70 4.23 -6.23
N ARG A 94 -19.34 3.49 -7.15
CA ARG A 94 -19.95 4.07 -8.36
C ARG A 94 -21.02 5.11 -8.04
N LYS A 95 -21.88 4.83 -7.06
CA LYS A 95 -22.91 5.77 -6.60
C LYS A 95 -22.30 7.08 -6.11
N ARG A 96 -21.19 7.03 -5.36
CA ARG A 96 -20.48 8.22 -4.88
C ARG A 96 -19.89 9.04 -6.04
N SER A 97 -19.22 8.38 -6.98
CA SER A 97 -18.60 9.07 -8.14
C SER A 97 -19.62 9.67 -9.09
N ASN A 98 -20.77 9.02 -9.27
CA ASN A 98 -21.81 9.46 -10.20
C ASN A 98 -22.84 10.38 -9.54
N SER A 99 -22.73 10.64 -8.23
CA SER A 99 -23.62 11.56 -7.53
C SER A 99 -23.25 12.99 -7.87
N ILE A 100 -24.10 13.69 -8.61
CA ILE A 100 -23.99 15.14 -8.82
C ILE A 100 -24.47 15.83 -7.55
N VAL A 101 -23.54 16.32 -6.72
CA VAL A 101 -23.85 16.93 -5.42
C VAL A 101 -24.24 18.41 -5.55
N ALA A 102 -23.72 19.11 -6.57
CA ALA A 102 -24.09 20.49 -6.86
C ALA A 102 -23.89 20.81 -8.34
N LEU A 103 -24.80 21.61 -8.91
CA LEU A 103 -24.63 22.21 -10.23
C LEU A 103 -23.93 23.57 -10.06
N LYS A 104 -22.83 23.77 -10.79
CA LYS A 104 -22.13 25.06 -10.83
C LYS A 104 -22.97 26.04 -11.65
N LYS A 105 -23.57 27.04 -11.00
CA LYS A 105 -24.13 28.20 -11.71
C LYS A 105 -22.96 29.08 -12.19
N GLY A 106 -22.96 29.38 -13.48
CA GLY A 106 -22.10 30.38 -14.10
C GLY A 106 -22.50 31.79 -13.70
#